data_AF-A0A4Q6A7C1-F1
#
_entry.id   AF-A0A4Q6A7C1-F1
#
_cell.length_a   1.000
_cell.length_b   1.000
_cell.length_c   1.000
_cell.angle_alpha   90.00
_cell.angle_beta   90.00
_cell.angle_gamma   90.00
#
_symmetry.space_group_name_H-M   'P 1'
#
loop_
_entity.id
_entity.type
_entity.pdbx_description
1 polymer ?
#
loop_
_entity_poly.entity_id
_entity_poly.type
_entity_poly.pdbx_seq_one_letter_code
_entity_poly.pdbx_strand_id
1 'polypeptide(L)'
;VKRAIDAGVTGIHLEEPEFWARAGYSESFKKEWQQYYGSPWKPQHESPEATYLSSKLKYHLYYRALKEVFTYIKTYSKSVGKDVKCYVPTHSLINYASWQIVSPEASLAQLDGMDGYIAQVWTGTSREPVYFNGLRKERVFENAFLEYGSMISMTAPTKRKIFLLTDPIEDRARTWDDYKRNYQATFTAKLLYPTVADYEVMPWPPRIYRGRFRVENSNERQPISAAYATQMQVMVNALNEVPVSANTVNGSKGIGVMLSNAIMFQRFPTHQDYDDPQLSNFYGLVMPLLKKGVPVETVHIENVGNPATLKNIRVLIMSYANMKPLSADYHQHIANWVKNGGTLL
;
A
#
# COMPACT_ATOMS: atom_id res chain seq x y z
N VAL A 1 -10.99 20.01 -9.49
CA VAL A 1 -10.45 19.35 -10.71
C VAL A 1 -10.59 20.19 -11.98
N LYS A 2 -11.79 20.64 -12.40
CA LYS A 2 -12.00 21.44 -13.64
C LYS A 2 -11.02 22.61 -13.79
N ARG A 3 -10.94 23.48 -12.77
CA ARG A 3 -10.03 24.65 -12.77
C ARG A 3 -8.57 24.27 -13.01
N ALA A 4 -8.11 23.14 -12.47
CA ALA A 4 -6.74 22.67 -12.68
C ALA A 4 -6.54 22.19 -14.13
N ILE A 5 -7.52 21.46 -14.68
CA ILE A 5 -7.51 21.02 -16.08
C ILE A 5 -7.46 22.25 -17.02
N ASP A 6 -8.28 23.26 -16.74
CA ASP A 6 -8.30 24.52 -17.50
C ASP A 6 -6.94 25.22 -17.45
N ALA A 7 -6.29 25.23 -16.28
CA ALA A 7 -4.95 25.77 -16.07
C ALA A 7 -3.81 24.95 -16.73
N GLY A 8 -4.11 23.79 -17.32
CA GLY A 8 -3.15 23.04 -18.15
C GLY A 8 -2.41 21.90 -17.46
N VAL A 9 -2.90 21.41 -16.30
CA VAL A 9 -2.29 20.22 -15.69
C VAL A 9 -2.40 19.00 -16.62
N THR A 10 -1.37 18.15 -16.61
CA THR A 10 -1.31 16.89 -17.37
C THR A 10 -1.58 15.66 -16.50
N GLY A 11 -1.53 15.82 -15.18
CA GLY A 11 -1.82 14.79 -14.20
C GLY A 11 -2.58 15.38 -13.00
N ILE A 12 -3.46 14.58 -12.42
CA ILE A 12 -4.16 14.85 -11.16
C ILE A 12 -3.89 13.68 -10.23
N HIS A 13 -3.35 13.99 -9.05
CA HIS A 13 -3.07 13.04 -8.00
C HIS A 13 -4.13 13.21 -6.92
N LEU A 14 -4.90 12.16 -6.66
CA LEU A 14 -5.84 12.13 -5.53
C LEU A 14 -5.16 11.37 -4.40
N GLU A 15 -4.46 12.12 -3.56
CA GLU A 15 -3.56 11.63 -2.51
C GLU A 15 -4.32 11.13 -1.28
N GLU A 16 -3.81 10.02 -0.72
CA GLU A 16 -4.27 9.35 0.50
C GLU A 16 -5.77 9.42 0.71
N PRO A 17 -6.60 9.12 -0.30
CA PRO A 17 -8.01 9.19 -0.02
C PRO A 17 -8.28 7.93 0.80
N GLU A 18 -8.82 8.10 2.01
CA GLU A 18 -8.75 7.04 3.02
C GLU A 18 -9.79 7.26 4.11
N PHE A 19 -10.18 6.17 4.78
CA PHE A 19 -11.02 6.22 5.96
C PHE A 19 -10.31 5.60 7.16
N TRP A 20 -10.15 6.38 8.23
CA TRP A 20 -9.82 5.81 9.53
C TRP A 20 -10.86 4.75 9.93
N ALA A 21 -10.40 3.58 10.36
CA ALA A 21 -11.28 2.49 10.78
C ALA A 21 -12.22 2.91 11.93
N ARG A 22 -11.79 3.84 12.80
CA ARG A 22 -12.63 4.43 13.86
C ARG A 22 -13.75 5.37 13.39
N ALA A 23 -13.76 5.78 12.12
CA ALA A 23 -14.81 6.64 11.56
C ALA A 23 -16.12 5.88 11.30
N GLY A 24 -17.13 6.56 10.73
CA GLY A 24 -18.41 5.94 10.35
C GLY A 24 -19.59 6.22 11.28
N TYR A 25 -19.52 7.31 12.05
CA TYR A 25 -20.57 7.73 13.00
C TYR A 25 -21.33 9.01 12.58
N SER A 26 -20.95 9.63 11.46
CA SER A 26 -21.62 10.84 10.97
C SER A 26 -23.00 10.53 10.40
N GLU A 27 -23.92 11.49 10.46
CA GLU A 27 -25.26 11.34 9.88
C GLU A 27 -25.22 11.02 8.38
N SER A 28 -24.28 11.60 7.63
CA SER A 28 -24.08 11.25 6.22
C SER A 28 -23.70 9.79 6.02
N PHE A 29 -22.82 9.24 6.86
CA PHE A 29 -22.44 7.84 6.78
C PHE A 29 -23.61 6.90 7.15
N LYS A 30 -24.42 7.27 8.15
CA LYS A 30 -25.63 6.51 8.51
C LYS A 30 -26.65 6.47 7.37
N LYS A 31 -26.82 7.58 6.63
CA LYS A 31 -27.66 7.64 5.43
C LYS A 31 -27.13 6.73 4.32
N GLU A 32 -25.83 6.81 4.02
CA GLU A 32 -25.18 5.93 3.05
C GLU A 32 -25.29 4.45 3.45
N TRP A 33 -25.20 4.13 4.73
CA TRP A 33 -25.41 2.77 5.22
C TRP A 33 -26.82 2.27 4.89
N GLN A 34 -27.84 3.05 5.25
CA GLN A 34 -29.24 2.67 4.97
C GLN A 34 -29.49 2.51 3.47
N GLN A 35 -28.90 3.39 2.65
CA GLN A 35 -29.00 3.31 1.19
C GLN A 35 -28.29 2.08 0.62
N TYR A 36 -27.10 1.75 1.12
CA TYR A 36 -26.27 0.67 0.59
C TYR A 36 -26.72 -0.72 1.06
N TYR A 37 -27.10 -0.86 2.34
CA TYR A 37 -27.47 -2.15 2.94
C TYR A 37 -28.98 -2.37 3.10
N GLY A 38 -29.81 -1.33 2.95
CA GLY A 38 -31.25 -1.44 3.15
C GLY A 38 -31.69 -1.70 4.61
N SER A 39 -30.78 -1.54 5.58
CA SER A 39 -31.03 -1.79 7.01
C SER A 39 -30.56 -0.61 7.88
N PRO A 40 -31.13 -0.44 9.08
CA PRO A 40 -30.67 0.59 10.02
C PRO A 40 -29.18 0.48 10.31
N TRP A 41 -28.51 1.62 10.42
CA TRP A 41 -27.10 1.68 10.77
C TRP A 41 -26.83 1.03 12.13
N LYS A 42 -25.77 0.24 12.20
CA LYS A 42 -25.30 -0.42 13.43
C LYS A 42 -23.95 0.20 13.83
N PRO A 43 -23.75 0.59 15.11
CA PRO A 43 -22.45 1.05 15.58
C PRO A 43 -21.40 -0.05 15.44
N GLN A 44 -20.24 0.28 14.87
CA GLN A 44 -19.22 -0.73 14.54
C GLN A 44 -18.65 -1.45 15.76
N HIS A 45 -18.69 -0.86 16.96
CA HIS A 45 -18.17 -1.46 18.18
C HIS A 45 -19.09 -2.51 18.82
N GLU A 46 -20.34 -2.60 18.38
CA GLU A 46 -21.33 -3.53 18.96
C GLU A 46 -21.08 -4.98 18.54
N SER A 47 -20.50 -5.22 17.35
CA SER A 47 -20.20 -6.59 16.90
C SER A 47 -19.12 -6.67 15.82
N PRO A 48 -18.45 -7.83 15.67
CA PRO A 48 -17.53 -8.08 14.56
C PRO A 48 -18.18 -7.92 13.18
N GLU A 49 -19.47 -8.26 13.06
CA GLU A 49 -20.25 -8.06 11.84
C GLU A 49 -20.41 -6.58 11.52
N ALA A 50 -20.80 -5.76 12.51
CA ALA A 50 -20.96 -4.32 12.33
C ALA A 50 -19.63 -3.65 11.99
N THR A 51 -18.52 -4.09 12.59
CA THR A 51 -17.15 -3.67 12.22
C THR A 51 -16.87 -3.96 10.74
N TYR A 52 -17.10 -5.21 10.31
CA TYR A 52 -16.83 -5.62 8.93
C TYR A 52 -17.68 -4.85 7.91
N LEU A 53 -18.98 -4.71 8.14
CA LEU A 53 -19.90 -3.99 7.26
C LEU A 53 -19.58 -2.49 7.22
N SER A 54 -19.21 -1.88 8.35
CA SER A 54 -18.77 -0.48 8.39
C SER A 54 -17.54 -0.25 7.52
N SER A 55 -16.53 -1.11 7.64
CA SER A 55 -15.33 -1.04 6.82
C SER A 55 -15.58 -1.32 5.34
N LYS A 56 -16.42 -2.32 5.03
CA LYS A 56 -16.84 -2.60 3.64
C LYS A 56 -17.57 -1.42 3.00
N LEU A 57 -18.38 -0.69 3.77
CA LEU A 57 -19.03 0.53 3.28
C LEU A 57 -18.02 1.66 3.05
N LYS A 58 -17.09 1.91 3.98
CA LYS A 58 -16.01 2.90 3.81
C LYS A 58 -15.23 2.66 2.51
N TYR A 59 -14.83 1.40 2.31
CA TYR A 59 -14.21 0.91 1.09
C TYR A 59 -15.05 1.24 -0.16
N HIS A 60 -16.36 0.91 -0.13
CA HIS A 60 -17.25 1.13 -1.26
C HIS A 60 -17.44 2.62 -1.58
N LEU A 61 -17.74 3.44 -0.57
CA LEU A 61 -17.98 4.87 -0.73
C LEU A 61 -16.77 5.55 -1.35
N TYR A 62 -15.60 5.13 -0.93
CA TYR A 62 -14.38 5.70 -1.41
C TYR A 62 -14.04 5.26 -2.84
N TYR A 63 -14.22 3.97 -3.17
CA TYR A 63 -14.13 3.51 -4.56
C TYR A 63 -15.09 4.28 -5.48
N ARG A 64 -16.34 4.51 -5.01
CA ARG A 64 -17.35 5.29 -5.72
C ARG A 64 -16.91 6.74 -5.96
N ALA A 65 -16.35 7.39 -4.93
CA ALA A 65 -15.85 8.77 -5.05
C ALA A 65 -14.74 8.89 -6.10
N LEU A 66 -13.75 7.99 -6.10
CA LEU A 66 -12.69 7.99 -7.13
C LEU A 66 -13.25 7.73 -8.52
N LYS A 67 -14.18 6.78 -8.66
CA LYS A 67 -14.85 6.50 -9.93
C LYS A 67 -15.52 7.75 -10.50
N GLU A 68 -16.28 8.46 -9.68
CA GLU A 68 -16.98 9.69 -10.09
C GLU A 68 -15.99 10.78 -10.50
N VAL A 69 -14.96 11.03 -9.69
CA VAL A 69 -13.96 12.08 -9.97
C VAL A 69 -13.14 11.74 -11.22
N PHE A 70 -12.68 10.50 -11.39
CA PHE A 70 -11.94 10.08 -12.57
C PHE A 70 -12.78 10.11 -13.83
N THR A 71 -14.04 9.66 -13.75
CA THR A 71 -14.97 9.77 -14.88
C THR A 71 -15.13 11.23 -15.29
N TYR A 72 -15.31 12.14 -14.34
CA TYR A 72 -15.40 13.57 -14.63
C TYR A 72 -14.11 14.11 -15.26
N ILE A 73 -12.93 13.80 -14.70
CA ILE A 73 -11.64 14.25 -15.23
C ILE A 73 -11.46 13.76 -16.66
N LYS A 74 -11.70 12.47 -16.93
CA LYS A 74 -11.53 11.88 -18.27
C LYS A 74 -12.50 12.46 -19.29
N THR A 75 -13.77 12.62 -18.93
CA THR A 75 -14.76 13.22 -19.82
C THR A 75 -14.45 14.69 -20.11
N TYR A 76 -14.18 15.48 -19.07
CA TYR A 76 -13.96 16.92 -19.23
C TYR A 76 -12.63 17.23 -19.94
N SER A 77 -11.54 16.55 -19.58
CA SER A 77 -10.25 16.75 -20.25
C SER A 77 -10.37 16.45 -21.75
N LYS A 78 -11.01 15.33 -22.11
CA LYS A 78 -11.29 14.99 -23.51
C LYS A 78 -12.13 16.05 -24.22
N SER A 79 -13.14 16.63 -23.57
CA SER A 79 -13.98 17.67 -24.19
C SER A 79 -13.21 18.97 -24.51
N VAL A 80 -12.11 19.22 -23.80
CA VAL A 80 -11.22 20.38 -24.06
C VAL A 80 -9.93 19.98 -24.79
N GLY A 81 -9.89 18.81 -25.42
CA GLY A 81 -8.75 18.35 -26.23
C GLY A 81 -7.49 17.98 -25.42
N LYS A 82 -7.64 17.65 -24.13
CA LYS A 82 -6.56 17.25 -23.22
C LYS A 82 -6.69 15.77 -22.83
N ASP A 83 -5.57 15.11 -22.57
CA ASP A 83 -5.52 13.77 -21.95
C ASP A 83 -4.85 13.91 -20.58
N VAL A 84 -5.67 14.15 -19.54
CA VAL A 84 -5.18 14.32 -18.18
C VAL A 84 -5.12 12.96 -17.49
N LYS A 85 -3.95 12.62 -16.94
CA LYS A 85 -3.72 11.38 -16.19
C LYS A 85 -4.25 11.49 -14.76
N CYS A 86 -4.74 10.37 -14.24
CA CYS A 86 -5.28 10.22 -12.90
C CYS A 86 -4.41 9.22 -12.14
N TYR A 87 -3.80 9.66 -11.06
CA TYR A 87 -3.00 8.81 -10.18
C TYR A 87 -3.54 8.83 -8.76
N VAL A 88 -3.35 7.73 -8.03
CA VAL A 88 -3.61 7.64 -6.59
C VAL A 88 -2.28 7.40 -5.88
N PRO A 89 -1.72 8.43 -5.23
CA PRO A 89 -0.74 8.24 -4.16
C PRO A 89 -1.40 7.57 -2.97
N THR A 90 -0.86 6.43 -2.55
CA THR A 90 -1.40 5.64 -1.44
C THR A 90 -0.32 4.80 -0.77
N HIS A 91 -0.48 4.52 0.52
CA HIS A 91 0.37 3.53 1.20
C HIS A 91 -0.03 2.12 0.78
N SER A 92 0.82 1.15 1.12
CA SER A 92 0.53 -0.24 0.84
C SER A 92 -0.67 -0.76 1.64
N LEU A 93 -1.33 -1.78 1.12
CA LEU A 93 -2.35 -2.55 1.84
C LEU A 93 -1.84 -3.02 3.22
N ILE A 94 -0.56 -3.40 3.30
CA ILE A 94 0.08 -3.83 4.54
C ILE A 94 0.13 -2.67 5.55
N ASN A 95 0.56 -1.48 5.11
CA ASN A 95 0.62 -0.33 5.99
C ASN A 95 -0.76 0.15 6.44
N TYR A 96 -1.72 0.32 5.52
CA TYR A 96 -3.07 0.75 5.91
C TYR A 96 -3.73 -0.23 6.87
N ALA A 97 -3.52 -1.53 6.72
CA ALA A 97 -3.99 -2.50 7.70
C ALA A 97 -3.28 -2.36 9.07
N SER A 98 -2.02 -1.94 9.09
CA SER A 98 -1.28 -1.65 10.32
C SER A 98 -1.80 -0.38 11.00
N TRP A 99 -2.04 0.68 10.22
CA TRP A 99 -2.51 1.98 10.69
C TRP A 99 -4.03 2.06 10.91
N GLN A 100 -4.75 0.96 10.69
CA GLN A 100 -6.20 0.90 10.84
C GLN A 100 -6.90 1.90 9.92
N ILE A 101 -6.49 1.90 8.66
CA ILE A 101 -7.02 2.71 7.58
C ILE A 101 -7.68 1.78 6.56
N VAL A 102 -8.77 2.24 5.96
CA VAL A 102 -9.55 1.50 4.97
C VAL A 102 -9.51 2.24 3.63
N SER A 103 -9.06 1.54 2.60
CA SER A 103 -8.94 2.01 1.21
C SER A 103 -9.28 0.88 0.22
N PRO A 104 -9.74 1.17 -1.00
CA PRO A 104 -10.01 0.18 -2.04
C PRO A 104 -8.79 -0.29 -2.84
N GLU A 105 -7.59 -0.22 -2.24
CA GLU A 105 -6.27 -0.66 -2.74
C GLU A 105 -6.31 -1.52 -4.01
N ALA A 106 -6.49 -2.84 -3.88
CA ALA A 106 -6.37 -3.75 -5.02
C ALA A 106 -7.47 -3.59 -6.09
N SER A 107 -8.65 -3.07 -5.72
CA SER A 107 -9.72 -2.84 -6.69
C SER A 107 -9.52 -1.57 -7.50
N LEU A 108 -8.75 -0.58 -7.01
CA LEU A 108 -8.48 0.64 -7.77
C LEU A 108 -7.73 0.37 -9.08
N ALA A 109 -6.95 -0.71 -9.14
CA ALA A 109 -6.20 -1.08 -10.33
C ALA A 109 -7.13 -1.46 -11.50
N GLN A 110 -8.35 -1.87 -11.17
CA GLN A 110 -9.42 -2.26 -12.10
C GLN A 110 -10.36 -1.09 -12.44
N LEU A 111 -10.21 0.06 -11.77
CA LEU A 111 -11.09 1.22 -11.98
C LEU A 111 -10.83 1.88 -13.34
N ASP A 112 -11.89 2.09 -14.11
CA ASP A 112 -11.80 2.84 -15.36
C ASP A 112 -11.39 4.29 -15.12
N GLY A 113 -10.46 4.78 -15.94
CA GLY A 113 -9.91 6.13 -15.81
C GLY A 113 -8.76 6.29 -14.83
N MET A 114 -8.40 5.25 -14.07
CA MET A 114 -7.18 5.22 -13.24
C MET A 114 -5.95 4.92 -14.10
N ASP A 115 -4.93 5.79 -14.13
CA ASP A 115 -3.73 5.57 -14.95
C ASP A 115 -2.61 4.88 -14.18
N GLY A 116 -2.56 5.06 -12.86
CA GLY A 116 -1.51 4.42 -12.05
C GLY A 116 -1.45 4.85 -10.60
N TYR A 117 -0.53 4.25 -9.86
CA TYR A 117 -0.31 4.51 -8.45
C TYR A 117 0.99 5.25 -8.22
N ILE A 118 1.02 6.02 -7.14
CA ILE A 118 2.28 6.38 -6.49
C ILE A 118 2.34 5.58 -5.19
N ALA A 119 3.22 4.59 -5.15
CA ALA A 119 3.45 3.76 -3.98
C ALA A 119 4.17 4.60 -2.92
N GLN A 120 3.40 5.17 -2.00
CA GLN A 120 3.88 5.99 -0.90
C GLN A 120 4.40 5.12 0.24
N VAL A 121 5.44 4.34 -0.06
CA VAL A 121 6.19 3.55 0.91
C VAL A 121 7.42 4.36 1.29
N TRP A 122 7.50 4.78 2.55
CA TRP A 122 8.59 5.61 3.05
C TRP A 122 8.99 5.22 4.47
N THR A 123 9.94 5.95 5.09
CA THR A 123 10.50 5.56 6.39
C THR A 123 9.43 5.41 7.47
N GLY A 124 8.37 6.23 7.45
CA GLY A 124 7.28 6.21 8.41
C GLY A 124 6.38 4.98 8.28
N THR A 125 5.99 4.62 7.06
CA THR A 125 5.16 3.43 6.83
C THR A 125 5.95 2.15 7.13
N SER A 126 7.18 2.07 6.63
CA SER A 126 7.99 0.86 6.66
C SER A 126 8.62 0.60 8.02
N ARG A 127 8.74 1.58 8.91
CA ARG A 127 9.27 1.35 10.25
C ARG A 127 8.27 0.80 11.25
N GLU A 128 6.99 0.69 10.90
CA GLU A 128 6.01 0.10 11.81
C GLU A 128 6.51 -1.26 12.34
N PRO A 129 6.55 -1.46 13.67
CA PRO A 129 7.22 -2.59 14.25
C PRO A 129 6.41 -3.87 14.08
N VAL A 130 7.05 -4.88 13.51
CA VAL A 130 6.45 -6.20 13.24
C VAL A 130 6.90 -7.22 14.28
N TYR A 131 6.24 -8.38 14.34
CA TYR A 131 6.70 -9.52 15.13
C TYR A 131 7.52 -10.49 14.28
N PHE A 132 8.62 -11.00 14.83
CA PHE A 132 9.34 -12.16 14.31
C PHE A 132 10.05 -12.84 15.48
N ASN A 133 9.88 -14.16 15.60
CA ASN A 133 10.32 -14.97 16.76
C ASN A 133 9.87 -14.35 18.10
N GLY A 134 8.61 -13.93 18.20
CA GLY A 134 8.04 -13.32 19.41
C GLY A 134 8.51 -11.89 19.72
N LEU A 135 9.48 -11.34 18.99
CA LEU A 135 10.01 -10.00 19.24
C LEU A 135 9.37 -8.94 18.35
N ARG A 136 8.68 -7.97 18.99
CA ARG A 136 8.20 -6.74 18.34
C ARG A 136 9.36 -5.77 18.13
N LYS A 137 9.68 -5.45 16.87
CA LYS A 137 10.80 -4.56 16.53
C LYS A 137 10.61 -3.94 15.14
N GLU A 138 11.09 -2.71 14.96
CA GLU A 138 11.24 -2.09 13.64
C GLU A 138 12.17 -2.95 12.76
N ARG A 139 11.71 -3.27 11.55
CA ARG A 139 12.42 -4.08 10.54
C ARG A 139 12.24 -3.43 9.18
N VAL A 140 12.80 -2.23 9.05
CA VAL A 140 12.43 -1.26 8.01
C VAL A 140 12.70 -1.78 6.61
N PHE A 141 13.84 -2.44 6.39
CA PHE A 141 14.16 -3.02 5.08
C PHE A 141 13.16 -4.13 4.71
N GLU A 142 12.92 -5.09 5.60
CA GLU A 142 12.01 -6.21 5.35
C GLU A 142 10.59 -5.72 5.09
N ASN A 143 10.14 -4.76 5.89
CA ASN A 143 8.80 -4.22 5.73
C ASN A 143 8.68 -3.43 4.42
N ALA A 144 9.63 -2.54 4.11
CA ALA A 144 9.66 -1.80 2.85
C ALA A 144 9.68 -2.74 1.65
N PHE A 145 10.47 -3.81 1.70
CA PHE A 145 10.50 -4.84 0.66
C PHE A 145 9.10 -5.43 0.44
N LEU A 146 8.42 -5.86 1.51
CA LEU A 146 7.07 -6.41 1.43
C LEU A 146 6.03 -5.38 0.96
N GLU A 147 6.12 -4.14 1.41
CA GLU A 147 5.21 -3.06 1.00
C GLU A 147 5.35 -2.74 -0.50
N TYR A 148 6.58 -2.58 -1.00
CA TYR A 148 6.81 -2.39 -2.44
C TYR A 148 6.34 -3.60 -3.26
N GLY A 149 6.63 -4.82 -2.79
CA GLY A 149 6.14 -6.06 -3.40
C GLY A 149 4.61 -6.10 -3.48
N SER A 150 3.93 -5.68 -2.40
CA SER A 150 2.47 -5.58 -2.34
C SER A 150 1.92 -4.61 -3.39
N MET A 151 2.52 -3.42 -3.51
CA MET A 151 2.08 -2.41 -4.48
C MET A 151 2.32 -2.84 -5.93
N ILE A 152 3.42 -3.54 -6.20
CA ILE A 152 3.74 -4.04 -7.54
C ILE A 152 2.83 -5.21 -7.92
N SER A 153 2.63 -6.17 -7.02
CA SER A 153 1.77 -7.33 -7.32
C SER A 153 0.30 -6.96 -7.46
N MET A 154 -0.11 -5.84 -6.84
CA MET A 154 -1.43 -5.25 -7.01
C MET A 154 -1.68 -4.71 -8.41
N THR A 155 -0.67 -4.08 -9.03
CA THR A 155 -0.79 -3.36 -10.30
C THR A 155 -0.33 -4.15 -11.51
N ALA A 156 0.56 -5.14 -11.32
CA ALA A 156 1.11 -5.96 -12.39
C ALA A 156 0.04 -6.64 -13.28
N PRO A 157 -1.07 -7.19 -12.74
CA PRO A 157 -2.09 -7.84 -13.57
C PRO A 157 -2.82 -6.90 -14.52
N THR A 158 -2.97 -5.62 -14.16
CA THR A 158 -3.68 -4.60 -14.94
C THR A 158 -2.74 -3.68 -15.72
N LYS A 159 -1.43 -3.86 -15.57
CA LYS A 159 -0.36 -3.07 -16.23
C LYS A 159 -0.49 -1.56 -15.97
N ARG A 160 -1.09 -1.17 -14.86
CA ARG A 160 -1.18 0.24 -14.45
C ARG A 160 0.21 0.77 -14.15
N LYS A 161 0.43 2.06 -14.42
CA LYS A 161 1.70 2.71 -14.09
C LYS A 161 1.90 2.69 -12.57
N ILE A 162 3.13 2.50 -12.13
CA ILE A 162 3.49 2.60 -10.72
C ILE A 162 4.74 3.45 -10.57
N PHE A 163 4.69 4.41 -9.66
CA PHE A 163 5.85 5.18 -9.21
C PHE A 163 6.20 4.72 -7.80
N LEU A 164 7.48 4.57 -7.48
CA LEU A 164 7.93 4.27 -6.12
C LEU A 164 8.40 5.56 -5.46
N LEU A 165 7.73 5.97 -4.39
CA LEU A 165 8.12 7.15 -3.62
C LEU A 165 9.52 6.97 -3.01
N THR A 166 10.26 8.08 -2.94
CA THR A 166 11.52 8.18 -2.23
C THR A 166 11.58 9.40 -1.32
N ASP A 167 10.90 9.33 -0.19
CA ASP A 167 10.98 10.36 0.85
C ASP A 167 12.04 9.99 1.92
N PRO A 168 13.06 10.83 2.14
CA PRO A 168 14.09 10.60 3.16
C PRO A 168 13.65 10.92 4.59
N ILE A 169 12.50 11.55 4.81
CA ILE A 169 11.99 11.87 6.14
C ILE A 169 10.54 11.40 6.33
N GLU A 170 10.05 11.44 7.57
CA GLU A 170 8.66 11.11 7.92
C GLU A 170 8.06 12.19 8.83
N ASP A 171 6.74 12.12 9.06
CA ASP A 171 6.02 13.11 9.86
C ASP A 171 6.39 13.12 11.35
N ARG A 172 6.81 11.98 11.91
CA ARG A 172 7.28 11.91 13.30
C ARG A 172 8.68 12.47 13.38
N ALA A 173 8.92 13.38 14.32
CA ALA A 173 10.24 13.99 14.51
C ALA A 173 11.28 12.97 14.99
N ARG A 174 12.34 12.78 14.19
CA ARG A 174 13.48 11.89 14.48
C ARG A 174 14.80 12.63 14.43
N THR A 175 15.90 11.90 14.64
CA THR A 175 17.24 12.42 14.41
C THR A 175 17.61 12.29 12.92
N TRP A 176 18.56 13.11 12.46
CA TRP A 176 19.12 12.97 11.12
C TRP A 176 19.73 11.59 10.87
N ASP A 177 20.41 11.02 11.87
CA ASP A 177 21.01 9.69 11.79
C ASP A 177 19.95 8.59 11.61
N ASP A 178 18.82 8.72 12.30
CA ASP A 178 17.69 7.80 12.18
C ASP A 178 17.03 7.90 10.80
N TYR A 179 16.76 9.12 10.31
CA TYR A 179 16.28 9.32 8.94
C TYR A 179 17.23 8.71 7.91
N LYS A 180 18.54 8.94 8.06
CA LYS A 180 19.55 8.40 7.16
C LYS A 180 19.52 6.88 7.08
N ARG A 181 19.53 6.18 8.23
CA ARG A 181 19.52 4.71 8.24
C ARG A 181 18.24 4.14 7.63
N ASN A 182 17.09 4.71 7.97
CA ASN A 182 15.81 4.23 7.47
C ASN A 182 15.61 4.55 5.98
N TYR A 183 16.07 5.72 5.52
CA TYR A 183 16.06 6.09 4.12
C TYR A 183 16.95 5.15 3.28
N GLN A 184 18.14 4.80 3.77
CA GLN A 184 19.01 3.82 3.10
C GLN A 184 18.32 2.45 2.99
N ALA A 185 17.61 2.02 4.04
CA ALA A 185 16.87 0.76 4.05
C ALA A 185 15.74 0.75 3.01
N THR A 186 14.85 1.77 3.02
CA THR A 186 13.73 1.85 2.06
C THR A 186 14.22 2.05 0.63
N PHE A 187 15.25 2.88 0.44
CA PHE A 187 15.85 3.12 -0.87
C PHE A 187 16.41 1.82 -1.47
N THR A 188 17.14 1.04 -0.68
CA THR A 188 17.66 -0.27 -1.10
C THR A 188 16.55 -1.25 -1.43
N ALA A 189 15.51 -1.34 -0.58
CA ALA A 189 14.39 -2.27 -0.79
C ALA A 189 13.68 -2.02 -2.12
N LYS A 190 13.44 -0.75 -2.48
CA LYS A 190 12.82 -0.37 -3.77
C LYS A 190 13.63 -0.84 -4.98
N LEU A 191 14.96 -0.73 -4.92
CA LEU A 191 15.83 -1.11 -6.04
C LEU A 191 15.83 -2.62 -6.31
N LEU A 192 15.37 -3.43 -5.35
CA LEU A 192 15.19 -4.87 -5.53
C LEU A 192 13.95 -5.24 -6.35
N TYR A 193 13.19 -4.24 -6.83
CA TYR A 193 12.09 -4.40 -7.78
C TYR A 193 12.44 -3.80 -9.15
N PRO A 194 13.29 -4.47 -9.95
CA PRO A 194 13.85 -3.92 -11.19
C PRO A 194 12.84 -3.78 -12.33
N THR A 195 11.59 -4.21 -12.14
CA THR A 195 10.50 -4.04 -13.10
C THR A 195 9.93 -2.62 -13.09
N VAL A 196 10.35 -1.78 -12.13
CA VAL A 196 9.90 -0.38 -11.99
C VAL A 196 11.11 0.55 -11.99
N ALA A 197 11.08 1.54 -12.88
CA ALA A 197 12.11 2.59 -13.01
C ALA A 197 11.51 4.00 -12.93
N ASP A 198 10.35 4.13 -12.27
CA ASP A 198 9.63 5.37 -12.11
C ASP A 198 9.55 5.73 -10.64
N TYR A 199 9.92 6.97 -10.30
CA TYR A 199 10.13 7.37 -8.92
C TYR A 199 9.50 8.75 -8.66
N GLU A 200 8.84 8.89 -7.52
CA GLU A 200 8.48 10.22 -6.98
C GLU A 200 9.54 10.62 -5.97
N VAL A 201 10.30 11.68 -6.26
CA VAL A 201 11.46 12.07 -5.46
C VAL A 201 11.15 13.27 -4.59
N MET A 202 11.34 13.12 -3.27
CA MET A 202 11.25 14.21 -2.29
C MET A 202 10.02 15.12 -2.52
N PRO A 203 8.78 14.64 -2.30
CA PRO A 203 7.56 15.42 -2.57
C PRO A 203 7.53 16.76 -1.81
N TRP A 204 8.21 16.84 -0.65
CA TRP A 204 8.32 18.07 0.14
C TRP A 204 9.79 18.48 0.41
N PRO A 205 10.55 18.92 -0.62
CA PRO A 205 11.97 19.27 -0.44
C PRO A 205 12.25 20.30 0.67
N PRO A 206 11.39 21.33 0.91
CA PRO A 206 11.60 22.27 2.00
C PRO A 206 11.64 21.61 3.39
N ARG A 207 10.87 20.54 3.64
CA ARG A 207 10.90 19.83 4.93
C ARG A 207 12.28 19.22 5.18
N ILE A 208 12.99 18.84 4.13
CA ILE A 208 14.32 18.23 4.19
C ILE A 208 15.39 19.32 4.27
N TYR A 209 15.45 20.23 3.30
CA TYR A 209 16.56 21.18 3.15
C TYR A 209 16.46 22.41 4.04
N ARG A 210 15.26 22.76 4.50
CA ARG A 210 15.04 23.87 5.45
C ARG A 210 14.61 23.37 6.83
N GLY A 211 14.36 22.08 6.97
CA GLY A 211 14.02 21.45 8.25
C GLY A 211 15.20 21.45 9.22
N ARG A 212 14.89 21.44 10.51
CA ARG A 212 15.87 21.32 11.59
C ARG A 212 15.47 20.18 12.51
N PHE A 213 16.33 19.18 12.62
CA PHE A 213 16.09 17.96 13.38
C PHE A 213 17.26 17.71 14.33
N ARG A 214 17.03 16.85 15.32
CA ARG A 214 18.09 16.48 16.26
C ARG A 214 19.15 15.65 15.55
N VAL A 215 20.35 15.62 16.09
CA VAL A 215 21.34 14.57 15.79
C VAL A 215 21.38 13.59 16.97
N GLU A 216 21.82 12.37 16.74
CA GLU A 216 21.96 11.41 17.83
C GLU A 216 22.81 11.96 18.98
N ASN A 217 22.40 11.64 20.20
CA ASN A 217 23.04 12.10 21.43
C ASN A 217 23.08 13.63 21.60
N SER A 218 22.28 14.39 20.84
CA SER A 218 22.09 15.83 21.02
C SER A 218 20.61 16.20 21.05
N ASN A 219 20.28 17.17 21.91
CA ASN A 219 18.95 17.78 21.93
C ASN A 219 18.84 19.00 21.00
N GLU A 220 19.96 19.49 20.48
CA GLU A 220 19.99 20.62 19.57
C GLU A 220 19.43 20.23 18.19
N ARG A 221 18.57 21.10 17.64
CA ARG A 221 18.04 20.92 16.29
C ARG A 221 18.92 21.66 15.29
N GLN A 222 19.48 20.90 14.36
CA GLN A 222 20.41 21.40 13.35
C GLN A 222 19.83 21.14 11.94
N PRO A 223 20.21 21.94 10.94
CA PRO A 223 19.90 21.62 9.55
C PRO A 223 20.57 20.30 9.14
N ILE A 224 20.18 19.76 7.98
CA ILE A 224 20.87 18.60 7.41
C ILE A 224 22.35 18.92 7.19
N SER A 225 23.24 17.97 7.48
CA SER A 225 24.66 18.14 7.18
C SER A 225 24.91 18.17 5.68
N ALA A 226 25.90 18.95 5.23
CA ALA A 226 26.26 19.02 3.81
C ALA A 226 26.60 17.64 3.24
N ALA A 227 27.30 16.79 4.01
CA ALA A 227 27.63 15.42 3.61
C ALA A 227 26.38 14.56 3.35
N TYR A 228 25.38 14.63 4.24
CA TYR A 228 24.16 13.84 4.04
C TYR A 228 23.28 14.42 2.93
N ALA A 229 23.20 15.75 2.81
CA ALA A 229 22.51 16.40 1.69
C ALA A 229 23.09 15.97 0.33
N THR A 230 24.42 15.94 0.20
CA THR A 230 25.12 15.45 -1.00
C THR A 230 24.81 13.99 -1.27
N GLN A 231 24.86 13.13 -0.23
CA GLN A 231 24.54 11.71 -0.38
C GLN A 231 23.12 11.51 -0.94
N MET A 232 22.11 12.22 -0.41
CA MET A 232 20.73 12.10 -0.90
C MET A 232 20.59 12.56 -2.35
N GLN A 233 21.24 13.66 -2.71
CA GLN A 233 21.22 14.16 -4.10
C GLN A 233 21.86 13.17 -5.08
N VAL A 234 22.99 12.54 -4.70
CA VAL A 234 23.61 11.49 -5.50
C VAL A 234 22.70 10.28 -5.65
N MET A 235 22.08 9.81 -4.55
CA MET A 235 21.14 8.69 -4.57
C MET A 235 19.95 8.98 -5.48
N VAL A 236 19.32 10.15 -5.35
CA VAL A 236 18.19 10.55 -6.19
C VAL A 236 18.59 10.73 -7.64
N ASN A 237 19.74 11.34 -7.92
CA ASN A 237 20.22 11.52 -9.30
C ASN A 237 20.46 10.17 -9.99
N ALA A 238 21.02 9.18 -9.27
CA ALA A 238 21.26 7.85 -9.80
C ALA A 238 19.98 7.14 -10.27
N LEU A 239 18.81 7.47 -9.71
CA LEU A 239 17.53 6.89 -10.14
C LEU A 239 17.18 7.21 -11.60
N ASN A 240 17.69 8.31 -12.17
CA ASN A 240 17.48 8.63 -13.58
C ASN A 240 18.16 7.63 -14.54
N GLU A 241 19.18 6.92 -14.05
CA GLU A 241 20.00 5.99 -14.84
C GLU A 241 19.63 4.52 -14.58
N VAL A 242 18.72 4.23 -13.64
CA VAL A 242 18.28 2.86 -13.34
C VAL A 242 17.33 2.40 -14.45
N PRO A 243 17.69 1.39 -15.27
CA PRO A 243 16.79 0.88 -16.29
C PRO A 243 15.81 -0.15 -15.72
N VAL A 244 14.66 -0.30 -16.36
CA VAL A 244 13.84 -1.50 -16.19
C VAL A 244 14.66 -2.72 -16.61
N SER A 245 14.65 -3.77 -15.80
CA SER A 245 15.41 -4.99 -16.06
C SER A 245 14.59 -6.25 -15.76
N ALA A 246 14.89 -7.31 -16.51
CA ALA A 246 14.38 -8.66 -16.27
C ALA A 246 15.17 -9.40 -15.17
N ASN A 247 16.15 -8.73 -14.55
CA ASN A 247 16.87 -9.24 -13.39
C ASN A 247 15.89 -9.60 -12.27
N THR A 248 16.30 -10.51 -11.42
CA THR A 248 15.48 -10.98 -10.31
C THR A 248 16.34 -11.09 -9.07
N VAL A 249 15.74 -10.86 -7.90
CA VAL A 249 16.39 -11.15 -6.62
C VAL A 249 16.74 -12.64 -6.55
N ASN A 250 17.92 -12.94 -6.01
CA ASN A 250 18.37 -14.31 -5.75
C ASN A 250 17.51 -14.98 -4.67
N GLY A 251 17.43 -16.31 -4.71
CA GLY A 251 16.71 -17.14 -3.72
C GLY A 251 15.64 -18.03 -4.33
N SER A 252 14.98 -18.84 -3.50
CA SER A 252 13.89 -19.73 -3.91
C SER A 252 12.66 -18.93 -4.30
N LYS A 253 12.15 -19.14 -5.52
CA LYS A 253 11.01 -18.40 -6.08
C LYS A 253 9.74 -19.24 -6.16
N GLY A 254 8.63 -18.58 -6.49
CA GLY A 254 7.33 -19.21 -6.68
C GLY A 254 6.60 -19.52 -5.37
N ILE A 255 6.95 -18.82 -4.30
CA ILE A 255 6.22 -18.86 -3.03
C ILE A 255 5.48 -17.53 -2.88
N GLY A 256 4.15 -17.60 -2.86
CA GLY A 256 3.27 -16.47 -2.64
C GLY A 256 2.66 -16.51 -1.24
N VAL A 257 2.46 -15.36 -0.60
CA VAL A 257 1.63 -15.20 0.60
C VAL A 257 0.42 -14.36 0.23
N MET A 258 -0.77 -14.88 0.52
CA MET A 258 -2.01 -14.21 0.15
C MET A 258 -2.30 -12.99 1.02
N LEU A 259 -2.83 -11.94 0.40
CA LEU A 259 -3.40 -10.75 1.01
C LEU A 259 -4.80 -10.49 0.42
N SER A 260 -5.61 -9.75 1.17
CA SER A 260 -6.91 -9.23 0.73
C SER A 260 -7.12 -7.85 1.28
N ASN A 261 -7.82 -6.98 0.54
CA ASN A 261 -8.31 -5.70 1.03
C ASN A 261 -9.10 -5.84 2.34
N ALA A 262 -9.79 -6.98 2.54
CA ALA A 262 -10.55 -7.27 3.75
C ALA A 262 -9.69 -7.32 5.03
N ILE A 263 -8.36 -7.47 4.91
CA ILE A 263 -7.44 -7.39 6.06
C ILE A 263 -7.56 -6.06 6.79
N MET A 264 -7.86 -4.96 6.08
CA MET A 264 -8.10 -3.64 6.68
C MET A 264 -9.42 -3.58 7.49
N PHE A 265 -10.40 -4.44 7.19
CA PHE A 265 -11.76 -4.25 7.66
C PHE A 265 -11.96 -4.61 9.13
N GLN A 266 -11.05 -5.40 9.68
CA GLN A 266 -11.18 -6.05 10.99
C GLN A 266 -10.05 -5.62 11.95
N ARG A 267 -9.40 -4.48 11.65
CA ARG A 267 -8.26 -3.97 12.43
C ARG A 267 -8.67 -3.12 13.64
N PHE A 268 -9.88 -2.57 13.60
CA PHE A 268 -10.44 -1.77 14.68
C PHE A 268 -11.97 -1.65 14.54
N PRO A 269 -12.73 -1.67 15.66
CA PRO A 269 -12.29 -2.02 17.01
C PRO A 269 -11.99 -3.52 17.14
N THR A 270 -11.29 -3.90 18.21
CA THR A 270 -11.12 -5.30 18.60
C THR A 270 -12.34 -5.80 19.36
N HIS A 271 -12.58 -7.11 19.33
CA HIS A 271 -13.70 -7.79 20.00
C HIS A 271 -13.13 -8.89 20.93
N GLN A 272 -13.85 -9.22 22.01
CA GLN A 272 -13.29 -9.67 23.30
C GLN A 272 -12.24 -10.80 23.30
N ASP A 273 -12.28 -11.75 22.36
CA ASP A 273 -11.40 -12.94 22.43
C ASP A 273 -10.34 -13.04 21.33
N TYR A 274 -10.22 -12.02 20.47
CA TYR A 274 -9.27 -12.07 19.37
C TYR A 274 -8.55 -10.74 19.16
N ASP A 275 -7.23 -10.79 19.26
CA ASP A 275 -6.32 -9.73 18.85
C ASP A 275 -5.25 -10.29 17.90
N ASP A 276 -4.92 -9.49 16.90
CA ASP A 276 -3.83 -9.76 15.98
C ASP A 276 -2.86 -8.57 16.04
N PRO A 277 -1.94 -8.57 17.02
CA PRO A 277 -1.08 -7.43 17.26
C PRO A 277 -0.15 -7.21 16.07
N GLN A 278 -0.17 -6.00 15.51
CA GLN A 278 0.75 -5.57 14.44
C GLN A 278 0.78 -6.52 13.23
N LEU A 279 -0.41 -6.96 12.78
CA LEU A 279 -0.58 -7.87 11.62
C LEU A 279 0.24 -9.17 11.74
N SER A 280 0.39 -9.70 12.95
CA SER A 280 1.13 -10.94 13.22
C SER A 280 0.63 -12.13 12.40
N ASN A 281 -0.65 -12.19 12.00
CA ASN A 281 -1.15 -13.26 11.11
C ASN A 281 -0.56 -13.21 9.71
N PHE A 282 -0.23 -12.02 9.20
CA PHE A 282 0.46 -11.88 7.92
C PHE A 282 1.97 -12.04 8.12
N TYR A 283 2.53 -11.31 9.10
CA TYR A 283 3.97 -11.34 9.33
C TYR A 283 4.50 -12.70 9.79
N GLY A 284 3.69 -13.48 10.50
CA GLY A 284 4.01 -14.85 10.90
C GLY A 284 4.17 -15.81 9.73
N LEU A 285 3.49 -15.56 8.60
CA LEU A 285 3.62 -16.36 7.38
C LEU A 285 4.85 -15.92 6.55
N VAL A 286 5.08 -14.62 6.46
CA VAL A 286 6.02 -14.03 5.50
C VAL A 286 7.44 -13.84 6.07
N MET A 287 7.58 -13.45 7.33
CA MET A 287 8.87 -13.12 7.93
C MET A 287 9.83 -14.31 8.06
N PRO A 288 9.38 -15.53 8.41
CA PRO A 288 10.28 -16.70 8.45
C PRO A 288 10.92 -17.01 7.10
N LEU A 289 10.20 -16.79 6.00
CA LEU A 289 10.71 -16.97 4.64
C LEU A 289 11.73 -15.89 4.30
N LEU A 290 11.35 -14.62 4.49
CA LEU A 290 12.21 -13.49 4.17
C LEU A 290 13.52 -13.51 4.98
N LYS A 291 13.44 -13.86 6.27
CA LYS A 291 14.61 -14.01 7.15
C LYS A 291 15.52 -15.18 6.78
N LYS A 292 15.04 -16.12 5.96
CA LYS A 292 15.84 -17.22 5.38
C LYS A 292 16.29 -16.94 3.94
N GLY A 293 16.11 -15.71 3.45
CA GLY A 293 16.54 -15.31 2.10
C GLY A 293 15.60 -15.80 0.99
N VAL A 294 14.35 -16.13 1.31
CA VAL A 294 13.32 -16.44 0.30
C VAL A 294 12.63 -15.15 -0.12
N PRO A 295 12.77 -14.69 -1.38
CA PRO A 295 12.09 -13.50 -1.89
C PRO A 295 10.61 -13.81 -2.16
N VAL A 296 9.82 -13.82 -1.09
CA VAL A 296 8.39 -14.16 -1.14
C VAL A 296 7.58 -13.09 -1.85
N GLU A 297 6.61 -13.52 -2.65
CA GLU A 297 5.71 -12.64 -3.40
C GLU A 297 4.40 -12.46 -2.62
N THR A 298 3.82 -11.26 -2.68
CA THR A 298 2.47 -11.01 -2.16
C THR A 298 1.43 -11.27 -3.25
N VAL A 299 0.39 -12.02 -2.94
CA VAL A 299 -0.68 -12.34 -3.91
C VAL A 299 -2.00 -11.75 -3.41
N HIS A 300 -2.58 -10.80 -4.14
CA HIS A 300 -3.88 -10.22 -3.79
C HIS A 300 -5.02 -11.12 -4.25
N ILE A 301 -5.90 -11.52 -3.34
CA ILE A 301 -7.03 -12.40 -3.66
C ILE A 301 -7.97 -11.74 -4.68
N GLU A 302 -8.09 -10.42 -4.67
CA GLU A 302 -8.91 -9.66 -5.61
C GLU A 302 -8.45 -9.79 -7.07
N ASN A 303 -7.20 -10.24 -7.28
CA ASN A 303 -6.58 -10.41 -8.59
C ASN A 303 -6.50 -11.87 -9.06
N VAL A 304 -6.93 -12.87 -8.28
CA VAL A 304 -6.76 -14.30 -8.66
C VAL A 304 -7.55 -14.72 -9.90
N GLY A 305 -8.58 -13.95 -10.27
CA GLY A 305 -9.29 -14.12 -11.54
C GLY A 305 -8.44 -13.75 -12.77
N ASN A 306 -7.37 -12.98 -12.60
CA ASN A 306 -6.42 -12.68 -13.66
C ASN A 306 -5.36 -13.80 -13.75
N PRO A 307 -5.22 -14.48 -14.91
CA PRO A 307 -4.25 -15.58 -15.08
C PRO A 307 -2.79 -15.20 -14.80
N ALA A 308 -2.43 -13.92 -14.93
CA ALA A 308 -1.08 -13.44 -14.63
C ALA A 308 -0.72 -13.53 -13.14
N THR A 309 -1.71 -13.48 -12.25
CA THR A 309 -1.53 -13.38 -10.79
C THR A 309 -0.87 -14.63 -10.19
N LEU A 310 -1.28 -15.83 -10.63
CA LEU A 310 -0.78 -17.10 -10.09
C LEU A 310 0.24 -17.80 -11.03
N LYS A 311 0.56 -17.20 -12.18
CA LYS A 311 1.35 -17.83 -13.25
C LYS A 311 2.71 -18.37 -12.78
N ASN A 312 3.39 -17.62 -11.92
CA ASN A 312 4.73 -17.97 -11.43
C ASN A 312 4.72 -18.52 -10.00
N ILE A 313 3.54 -18.65 -9.39
CA ILE A 313 3.37 -19.15 -8.03
C ILE A 313 3.19 -20.67 -8.08
N ARG A 314 4.01 -21.38 -7.30
CA ARG A 314 3.94 -22.84 -7.11
C ARG A 314 3.32 -23.20 -5.77
N VAL A 315 3.69 -22.45 -4.73
CA VAL A 315 3.16 -22.59 -3.38
C VAL A 315 2.50 -21.28 -2.98
N LEU A 316 1.23 -21.33 -2.59
CA LEU A 316 0.48 -20.20 -2.09
C LEU A 316 0.14 -20.46 -0.63
N ILE A 317 0.67 -19.62 0.25
CA ILE A 317 0.41 -19.68 1.69
C ILE A 317 -0.76 -18.75 1.98
N MET A 318 -1.80 -19.28 2.59
CA MET A 318 -3.04 -18.55 2.83
C MET A 318 -3.51 -18.71 4.27
N SER A 319 -4.02 -17.62 4.84
CA SER A 319 -4.82 -17.65 6.06
C SER A 319 -6.09 -16.83 5.84
N TYR A 320 -7.21 -17.28 6.40
CA TYR A 320 -8.42 -16.47 6.43
C TYR A 320 -8.44 -15.49 7.62
N ALA A 321 -7.42 -15.53 8.49
CA ALA A 321 -7.29 -14.58 9.59
C ALA A 321 -7.33 -13.15 9.04
N ASN A 322 -8.32 -12.38 9.47
CA ASN A 322 -8.63 -11.04 8.99
C ASN A 322 -9.00 -10.90 7.50
N MET A 323 -8.99 -11.96 6.70
CA MET A 323 -9.15 -11.91 5.24
C MET A 323 -10.44 -12.61 4.78
N LYS A 324 -11.61 -12.07 5.18
CA LYS A 324 -12.90 -12.56 4.68
C LYS A 324 -13.03 -12.20 3.19
N PRO A 325 -13.18 -13.20 2.30
CA PRO A 325 -13.20 -12.96 0.86
C PRO A 325 -14.44 -12.17 0.44
N LEU A 326 -14.28 -11.24 -0.51
CA LEU A 326 -15.36 -10.38 -0.99
C LEU A 326 -16.26 -11.06 -2.05
N SER A 327 -15.78 -12.13 -2.68
CA SER A 327 -16.52 -12.93 -3.66
C SER A 327 -16.22 -14.41 -3.49
N ALA A 328 -17.22 -15.26 -3.71
CA ALA A 328 -17.05 -16.71 -3.74
C ALA A 328 -16.21 -17.19 -4.94
N ASP A 329 -16.22 -16.43 -6.05
CA ASP A 329 -15.50 -16.77 -7.29
C ASP A 329 -13.98 -16.84 -7.08
N TYR A 330 -13.45 -16.10 -6.10
CA TYR A 330 -12.04 -16.14 -5.75
C TYR A 330 -11.60 -17.57 -5.41
N HIS A 331 -12.41 -18.32 -4.67
CA HIS A 331 -12.11 -19.70 -4.33
C HIS A 331 -12.20 -20.62 -5.54
N GLN A 332 -13.07 -20.33 -6.51
CA GLN A 332 -13.16 -21.13 -7.74
C GLN A 332 -11.86 -21.01 -8.55
N HIS A 333 -11.29 -19.80 -8.66
CA HIS A 333 -10.01 -19.58 -9.32
C HIS A 333 -8.85 -20.28 -8.58
N ILE A 334 -8.80 -20.18 -7.26
CA ILE A 334 -7.78 -20.85 -6.44
C ILE A 334 -7.91 -22.38 -6.57
N ALA A 335 -9.11 -22.92 -6.47
CA ALA A 335 -9.37 -24.35 -6.61
C ALA A 335 -8.96 -24.87 -8.00
N ASN A 336 -9.23 -24.11 -9.06
CA ASN A 336 -8.78 -24.46 -10.41
C ASN A 336 -7.25 -24.44 -10.51
N TRP A 337 -6.58 -23.46 -9.92
CA TRP A 337 -5.12 -23.42 -9.87
C TRP A 337 -4.52 -24.62 -9.11
N VAL A 338 -5.10 -25.00 -7.97
CA VAL A 338 -4.68 -26.21 -7.22
C VAL A 338 -4.86 -27.48 -8.06
N LYS A 339 -6.01 -27.64 -8.72
CA LYS A 339 -6.27 -28.79 -9.62
C LYS A 339 -5.28 -28.86 -10.79
N ASN A 340 -4.68 -27.74 -11.16
CA ASN A 340 -3.65 -27.63 -12.21
C ASN A 340 -2.21 -27.73 -11.67
N GLY A 341 -2.02 -28.22 -10.44
CA GLY A 341 -0.70 -28.51 -9.85
C GLY A 341 -0.17 -27.44 -8.89
N GLY A 342 -0.94 -26.39 -8.60
CA GLY A 342 -0.63 -25.45 -7.53
C GLY A 342 -0.74 -26.08 -6.14
N THR A 343 0.12 -25.66 -5.21
CA THR A 343 0.06 -26.11 -3.81
C THR A 343 -0.47 -24.99 -2.92
N LEU A 344 -1.63 -25.19 -2.30
CA LEU A 344 -2.17 -24.29 -1.28
C LEU A 344 -1.77 -24.80 0.11
N LEU A 345 -1.19 -23.92 0.93
CA LEU A 345 -0.85 -24.18 2.33
C LEU A 345 -1.72 -23.34 3.26
#